data_AF-A0A7C3TCV8-F1
#
_entry.id   AF-A0A7C3TCV8-F1
#
_cell.length_a   1.000
_cell.length_b   1.000
_cell.length_c   1.000
_cell.angle_alpha   90.00
_cell.angle_beta   90.00
_cell.angle_gamma   90.00
#
_symmetry.space_group_name_H-M   'P 1'
#
loop_
_entity.id
_entity.type
_entity.pdbx_description
1 polymer ?
#
loop_
_entity_poly.entity_id
_entity_poly.type
_entity_poly.pdbx_seq_one_letter_code
_entity_poly.pdbx_strand_id
1 'polypeptide(L)'
;MKRLRIGIIGVPSSIGARAMGQEKAPTALREAKLVERLREAGHEVADYGDFDTFHFSPDPLYPKAQNKYAVMNVCRLVAGRVEQVLRYGYSPHILGGDCTIAIGALAGIVNVF
;
A
#
# COMPACT_ATOMS: atom_id res chain seq x y z
N MET A 1 18.08 -1.08 18.89
CA MET A 1 17.47 -0.35 17.75
C MET A 1 16.57 0.76 18.28
N LYS A 2 16.42 1.88 17.55
CA LYS A 2 15.47 2.94 17.92
C LYS A 2 14.03 2.43 17.78
N ARG A 3 13.18 2.69 18.78
CA ARG A 3 11.74 2.37 18.71
C ARG A 3 11.08 3.28 17.67
N LEU A 4 10.49 2.67 16.63
CA LEU A 4 9.70 3.36 15.62
C LEU A 4 8.21 3.26 15.97
N ARG A 5 7.44 4.28 15.56
CA ARG A 5 5.98 4.23 15.48
C ARG A 5 5.63 3.92 14.03
N ILE A 6 5.15 2.71 13.76
CA ILE A 6 4.92 2.17 12.42
C ILE A 6 3.41 2.07 12.17
N GLY A 7 2.94 2.63 11.07
CA GLY A 7 1.59 2.44 10.56
C GLY A 7 1.60 1.49 9.38
N ILE A 8 1.09 0.27 9.54
CA ILE A 8 1.03 -0.74 8.48
C ILE A 8 -0.21 -0.49 7.62
N ILE A 9 -0.02 -0.44 6.29
CA ILE A 9 -1.09 -0.26 5.30
C ILE A 9 -0.97 -1.37 4.26
N GLY A 10 -1.98 -2.22 4.10
CA GLY A 10 -2.02 -3.19 3.00
C GLY A 10 -2.66 -2.63 1.74
N VAL A 11 -2.00 -2.81 0.60
CA VAL A 11 -2.46 -2.35 -0.71
C VAL A 11 -2.40 -3.52 -1.70
N PRO A 12 -3.38 -4.43 -1.66
CA PRO A 12 -3.41 -5.62 -2.53
C PRO A 12 -3.77 -5.22 -3.97
N SER A 13 -2.79 -4.74 -4.75
CA SER A 13 -2.98 -4.30 -6.13
C SER A 13 -2.07 -5.04 -7.11
N SER A 14 -2.62 -5.52 -8.22
CA SER A 14 -1.87 -5.85 -9.44
C SER A 14 -2.26 -4.97 -10.62
N ILE A 15 -3.09 -3.96 -10.40
CA ILE A 15 -3.75 -3.21 -11.47
C ILE A 15 -2.76 -2.52 -12.42
N GLY A 16 -1.58 -2.13 -11.92
CA GLY A 16 -0.48 -1.57 -12.72
C GLY A 16 0.55 -2.59 -13.22
N ALA A 17 0.47 -3.86 -12.80
CA ALA A 17 1.51 -4.88 -13.04
C ALA A 17 1.42 -5.59 -14.41
N ARG A 18 0.33 -5.40 -15.16
CA ARG A 18 0.01 -6.16 -16.39
C ARG A 18 -0.09 -7.68 -16.22
N ALA A 19 -0.16 -8.15 -14.98
CA ALA A 19 -0.32 -9.55 -14.60
C ALA A 19 -0.85 -9.63 -13.16
N MET A 20 -1.64 -10.65 -12.86
CA MET A 20 -2.08 -10.93 -11.48
C MET A 20 -0.97 -11.59 -10.65
N GLY A 21 -1.10 -11.54 -9.33
CA GLY A 21 -0.25 -12.20 -8.35
C GLY A 21 0.32 -11.23 -7.31
N GLN A 22 0.67 -10.01 -7.71
CA GLN A 22 1.27 -9.03 -6.80
C GLN A 22 0.30 -8.57 -5.71
N GLU A 23 -1.01 -8.59 -5.99
CA GLU A 23 -2.04 -8.29 -5.00
C GLU A 23 -2.05 -9.24 -3.80
N LYS A 24 -1.37 -10.39 -3.87
CA LYS A 24 -1.29 -11.37 -2.78
C LYS A 24 -0.23 -11.03 -1.74
N ALA A 25 0.67 -10.10 -2.03
CA ALA A 25 1.81 -9.78 -1.17
C ALA A 25 1.41 -9.29 0.24
N PRO A 26 0.36 -8.46 0.45
CA PRO A 26 -0.06 -8.08 1.80
C PRO A 26 -0.46 -9.29 2.65
N THR A 27 -1.30 -10.18 2.11
CA THR A 27 -1.71 -11.41 2.79
C THR A 27 -0.51 -12.30 3.11
N ALA A 28 0.37 -12.54 2.14
CA ALA A 28 1.55 -13.38 2.34
C ALA A 28 2.50 -12.84 3.43
N LEU A 29 2.71 -11.52 3.48
CA LEU A 29 3.53 -10.88 4.52
C LEU A 29 2.86 -10.96 5.90
N ARG A 30 1.53 -10.86 5.98
CA ARG A 30 0.77 -11.04 7.21
C ARG A 30 0.83 -12.49 7.70
N GLU A 31 0.66 -13.47 6.82
CA GLU A 31 0.81 -14.89 7.13
C GLU A 31 2.22 -15.24 7.61
N ALA A 32 3.24 -14.54 7.10
CA ALA A 32 4.62 -14.61 7.59
C ALA A 32 4.84 -13.94 8.96
N LYS A 33 3.78 -13.43 9.59
CA LYS A 33 3.77 -12.76 10.90
C LYS A 33 4.58 -11.46 10.95
N LEU A 34 4.60 -10.69 9.86
CA LEU A 34 5.38 -9.45 9.80
C LEU A 34 4.98 -8.46 10.91
N VAL A 35 3.68 -8.30 11.17
CA VAL A 35 3.17 -7.32 12.15
C VAL A 35 3.59 -7.71 13.57
N GLU A 36 3.48 -8.99 13.92
CA GLU A 36 3.90 -9.54 15.19
C GLU A 36 5.41 -9.39 15.39
N ARG A 37 6.21 -9.76 14.38
CA ARG A 37 7.67 -9.62 14.43
C ARG A 37 8.12 -8.17 14.63
N LEU A 38 7.43 -7.21 14.02
CA LEU A 38 7.71 -5.78 14.23
C LEU A 38 7.40 -5.34 15.68
N ARG A 39 6.31 -5.86 16.28
CA ARG A 39 5.98 -5.61 17.68
C ARG A 39 7.00 -6.26 18.63
N GLU A 40 7.37 -7.52 18.37
CA GLU A 40 8.38 -8.28 19.13
C GLU A 40 9.76 -7.61 19.07
N ALA A 41 10.10 -6.97 17.94
CA ALA A 41 11.31 -6.15 17.79
C ALA A 41 11.27 -4.83 18.60
N GLY A 42 10.18 -4.55 19.32
CA GLY A 42 10.05 -3.40 20.21
C GLY A 42 9.49 -2.14 19.55
N HIS A 43 8.88 -2.24 18.37
CA HIS A 43 8.22 -1.11 17.71
C HIS A 43 6.77 -0.92 18.17
N GLU A 44 6.29 0.32 18.15
CA GLU A 44 4.86 0.61 18.31
C GLU A 44 4.20 0.46 16.93
N VAL A 45 3.32 -0.52 16.77
CA VAL A 45 2.73 -0.85 15.47
C VAL A 45 1.22 -0.66 15.50
N ALA A 46 0.74 0.32 14.74
CA ALA A 46 -0.66 0.50 14.40
C ALA A 46 -0.94 -0.17 13.05
N ASP A 47 -1.90 -1.08 13.01
CA ASP A 47 -2.28 -1.79 11.80
C ASP A 47 -3.57 -1.19 11.24
N TYR A 48 -3.48 -0.58 10.06
CA TYR A 48 -4.61 0.07 9.40
C TYR A 48 -5.37 -0.88 8.46
N GLY A 49 -5.03 -2.17 8.49
CA GLY A 49 -5.63 -3.19 7.64
C GLY A 49 -5.28 -3.01 6.16
N ASP A 50 -6.02 -3.75 5.34
CA ASP A 50 -5.82 -3.79 3.90
C ASP A 50 -6.97 -3.03 3.21
N PHE A 51 -6.69 -2.44 2.05
CA PHE A 51 -7.75 -2.04 1.13
C PHE A 51 -8.39 -3.26 0.45
N ASP A 52 -9.48 -3.02 -0.27
CA ASP A 52 -10.03 -3.99 -1.22
C ASP A 52 -8.97 -4.45 -2.24
N THR A 53 -9.11 -5.66 -2.74
CA THR A 53 -8.19 -6.22 -3.74
C THR A 53 -8.44 -5.62 -5.13
N PHE A 54 -7.39 -5.12 -5.77
CA PHE A 54 -7.43 -4.52 -7.10
C PHE A 54 -6.73 -5.43 -8.11
N HIS A 55 -7.50 -6.16 -8.91
CA HIS A 55 -6.96 -7.07 -9.91
C HIS A 55 -6.65 -6.35 -11.23
N PHE A 56 -5.51 -6.73 -11.83
CA PHE A 56 -5.29 -6.47 -13.24
C PHE A 56 -6.39 -7.09 -14.11
N SER A 57 -6.84 -6.35 -15.13
CA SER A 57 -7.71 -6.88 -16.18
C SER A 57 -7.33 -6.22 -17.50
N PRO A 58 -7.15 -6.99 -18.60
CA PRO A 58 -6.81 -6.43 -19.90
C PRO A 58 -7.77 -5.32 -20.34
N ASP A 59 -7.19 -4.17 -20.69
CA ASP A 59 -7.88 -2.97 -21.17
C ASP A 59 -7.56 -2.76 -22.66
N PRO A 60 -8.44 -3.21 -23.58
CA PRO A 60 -8.22 -3.07 -25.01
C PRO A 60 -8.40 -1.63 -25.51
N LEU A 61 -9.07 -0.76 -24.74
CA LEU A 61 -9.25 0.65 -25.10
C LEU A 61 -7.96 1.44 -24.86
N TYR A 62 -7.18 1.05 -23.85
CA TYR A 62 -5.92 1.69 -23.50
C TYR A 62 -4.74 0.70 -23.46
N PRO A 63 -4.34 0.12 -24.61
CA PRO A 63 -3.32 -0.93 -24.66
C PRO A 63 -1.96 -0.51 -24.06
N LYS A 64 -1.59 0.77 -24.23
CA LYS A 64 -0.33 1.33 -23.70
C LYS A 64 -0.45 1.85 -22.27
N ALA A 65 -1.66 2.02 -21.76
CA ALA A 65 -1.96 2.60 -20.45
C ALA A 65 -3.06 1.78 -19.75
N GLN A 66 -2.78 0.48 -19.62
CA GLN A 66 -3.67 -0.52 -19.01
C GLN A 66 -4.22 -0.02 -17.68
N ASN A 67 -5.55 -0.04 -17.51
CA ASN A 67 -6.24 0.24 -16.25
C ASN A 67 -5.92 1.61 -15.63
N LYS A 68 -5.45 2.59 -16.42
CA LYS A 68 -4.94 3.89 -15.91
C LYS A 68 -5.87 4.60 -14.92
N TYR A 69 -7.18 4.56 -15.15
CA TYR A 69 -8.16 5.21 -14.27
C TYR A 69 -8.28 4.49 -12.93
N ALA A 70 -8.17 3.17 -12.94
CA ALA A 70 -8.20 2.37 -11.72
C ALA A 70 -6.87 2.50 -10.96
N VAL A 71 -5.72 2.55 -11.65
CA VAL A 71 -4.42 2.92 -11.06
C VAL A 71 -4.52 4.28 -10.36
N MET A 72 -5.09 5.29 -11.02
CA MET A 72 -5.29 6.62 -10.43
C MET A 72 -6.19 6.58 -9.19
N ASN A 73 -7.22 5.73 -9.18
CA ASN A 73 -8.08 5.56 -8.02
C ASN A 73 -7.31 4.95 -6.84
N VAL A 74 -6.56 3.86 -7.07
CA VAL A 74 -5.70 3.24 -6.05
C VAL A 74 -4.70 4.26 -5.50
N CYS A 75 -4.07 5.07 -6.36
CA CYS A 75 -3.14 6.11 -5.92
C CYS A 75 -3.80 7.12 -4.97
N ARG A 76 -5.04 7.55 -5.23
CA ARG A 76 -5.78 8.47 -4.35
C ARG A 76 -6.12 7.83 -3.00
N LEU A 77 -6.54 6.57 -3.00
CA LEU A 77 -6.82 5.83 -1.77
C LEU A 77 -5.56 5.70 -0.91
N VAL A 78 -4.45 5.30 -1.52
CA VAL A 78 -3.15 5.19 -0.84
C VAL A 78 -2.70 6.53 -0.30
N ALA A 79 -2.82 7.61 -1.07
CA ALA A 79 -2.46 8.96 -0.64
C ALA A 79 -3.25 9.37 0.62
N GLY A 80 -4.58 9.20 0.62
CA GLY A 80 -5.41 9.53 1.77
C GLY A 80 -5.06 8.73 3.03
N ARG A 81 -4.76 7.43 2.88
CA ARG A 81 -4.34 6.61 4.02
C ARG A 81 -2.94 6.96 4.51
N VAL A 82 -1.99 7.23 3.63
CA VAL A 82 -0.63 7.64 4.01
C VAL A 82 -0.67 8.98 4.74
N GLU A 83 -1.43 9.95 4.23
CA GLU A 83 -1.67 11.23 4.89
C GLU A 83 -2.24 11.01 6.30
N GLN A 84 -3.27 10.18 6.43
CA GLN A 84 -3.88 9.83 7.72
C GLN A 84 -2.82 9.26 8.69
N VAL A 85 -2.04 8.27 8.26
CA VAL A 85 -1.02 7.61 9.09
C VAL A 85 0.04 8.61 9.57
N LEU A 86 0.51 9.48 8.68
CA LEU A 86 1.49 10.52 8.99
C LEU A 86 0.92 11.56 9.98
N ARG A 87 -0.33 12.02 9.79
CA ARG A 87 -0.99 12.96 10.71
C ARG A 87 -1.18 12.39 12.12
N TYR A 88 -1.33 11.06 12.26
CA TYR A 88 -1.35 10.38 13.57
C TYR A 88 0.07 10.14 14.17
N GLY A 89 1.13 10.62 13.51
CA GLY A 89 2.49 10.54 13.99
C GLY A 89 3.12 9.16 13.85
N TYR A 90 2.63 8.35 12.90
CA TYR A 90 3.20 7.06 12.53
C TYR A 90 3.96 7.16 11.20
N SER A 91 5.05 6.41 11.09
CA SER A 91 5.76 6.20 9.83
C SER A 91 5.00 5.16 8.98
N PRO A 92 4.52 5.51 7.77
CA PRO A 92 3.78 4.59 6.93
C PRO A 92 4.68 3.48 6.39
N HIS A 93 4.28 2.23 6.57
CA HIS A 93 4.90 1.05 5.96
C HIS A 93 3.85 0.35 5.13
N ILE A 94 4.00 0.47 3.81
CA ILE A 94 3.02 0.01 2.83
C ILE A 94 3.38 -1.41 2.42
N LEU A 95 2.50 -2.36 2.72
CA LEU A 95 2.56 -3.71 2.19
C LEU A 95 1.89 -3.65 0.83
N GLY A 96 2.70 -3.48 -0.21
CA GLY A 96 2.21 -3.27 -1.56
C GLY A 96 1.83 -4.55 -2.29
N GLY A 97 1.25 -4.34 -3.46
CA GLY A 97 1.46 -5.18 -4.63
C GLY A 97 2.28 -4.41 -5.66
N ASP A 98 1.68 -3.95 -6.75
CA ASP A 98 2.41 -3.32 -7.87
C ASP A 98 3.02 -1.95 -7.57
N CYS A 99 4.09 -1.61 -8.31
CA CYS A 99 4.90 -0.41 -8.05
C CYS A 99 4.15 0.92 -8.23
N THR A 100 3.00 0.94 -8.92
CA THR A 100 2.28 2.21 -9.17
C THR A 100 1.76 2.84 -7.87
N ILE A 101 1.56 2.04 -6.82
CA ILE A 101 1.13 2.51 -5.49
C ILE A 101 2.13 3.51 -4.88
N ALA A 102 3.41 3.47 -5.30
CA ALA A 102 4.43 4.41 -4.84
C ALA A 102 4.08 5.86 -5.19
N ILE A 103 3.34 6.09 -6.29
CA ILE A 103 2.84 7.43 -6.65
C ILE A 103 1.86 7.92 -5.59
N GLY A 104 0.92 7.06 -5.17
CA GLY A 104 -0.02 7.38 -4.09
C GLY A 104 0.69 7.63 -2.76
N ALA A 105 1.72 6.85 -2.45
CA ALA A 105 2.52 7.04 -1.24
C ALA A 105 3.21 8.41 -1.21
N LEU A 106 3.87 8.79 -2.31
CA LEU A 106 4.52 10.09 -2.45
C LEU A 106 3.51 11.25 -2.36
N ALA A 107 2.35 11.11 -3.01
CA ALA A 107 1.29 12.12 -2.93
C ALA A 107 0.78 12.31 -1.49
N GLY A 108 0.56 11.22 -0.74
CA GLY A 108 0.15 11.29 0.66
C GLY A 108 1.20 11.92 1.58
N ILE A 109 2.49 11.69 1.29
CA ILE A 109 3.59 12.37 1.98
C ILE A 109 3.51 13.89 1.72
N VAL A 110 3.43 14.30 0.45
CA VAL A 110 3.37 15.72 0.07
C VAL A 110 2.16 16.45 0.68
N ASN A 111 1.04 15.79 0.95
CA ASN A 111 -0.12 16.43 1.60
C ASN A 111 0.11 16.83 3.07
N VAL A 112 1.18 16.34 3.70
CA VAL A 112 1.47 16.61 5.12
C VAL A 112 2.62 17.60 5.30
N PHE A 113 3.52 17.73 4.32
CA PHE A 113 4.66 18.64 4.32
C PHE A 113 4.33 19.95 3.59
#